data_AF-A0A9X3UFI2-F1
#
_entry.id   AF-A0A9X3UFI2-F1
#
_cell.length_a   1.000
_cell.length_b   1.000
_cell.length_c   1.000
_cell.angle_alpha   90.00
_cell.angle_beta   90.00
_cell.angle_gamma   90.00
#
_symmetry.space_group_name_H-M   'P 1'
#
loop_
_entity.id
_entity.type
_entity.pdbx_description
1 polymer ?
#
loop_
_entity_poly.entity_id
_entity_poly.type
_entity_poly.pdbx_seq_one_letter_code
_entity_poly.pdbx_strand_id
1 'polypeptide(L)'
;MTSVAGLLADFQRPWRHGEHVDATGLVIEEPLVLDGLTVRGIDLSGAKLKGGLSARRTRFRGLAWLCNAEVQGQCDLTGAHFRTDFRADGLTADKTVLDDCVVQGVLSLAGSNLDSLSVRNALIMAHMTLEDAHIAGISDMTGAELLGGFWAAGGKLGPLELHGTEISGRVRLTDRQTASA
;
A
#
# COMPACT_ATOMS: atom_id res chain seq x y z
N MET A 1 -20.81 2.57 -17.34
CA MET A 1 -20.27 1.79 -16.20
C MET A 1 -19.47 0.66 -16.78
N THR A 2 -18.16 0.61 -16.51
CA THR A 2 -17.33 -0.54 -16.86
C THR A 2 -17.59 -1.60 -15.80
N SER A 3 -18.03 -2.81 -16.21
CA SER A 3 -18.16 -3.91 -15.25
C SER A 3 -16.79 -4.31 -14.71
N VAL A 4 -16.72 -4.88 -13.49
CA VAL A 4 -15.46 -5.37 -12.94
C VAL A 4 -14.77 -6.36 -13.88
N ALA A 5 -15.53 -7.24 -14.54
CA ALA A 5 -14.99 -8.14 -15.55
C ALA A 5 -14.30 -7.40 -16.71
N GLY A 6 -14.88 -6.29 -17.19
CA GLY A 6 -14.28 -5.45 -18.24
C GLY A 6 -13.02 -4.73 -17.75
N LEU A 7 -13.04 -4.25 -16.50
CA LEU A 7 -11.89 -3.61 -15.86
C LEU A 7 -10.71 -4.60 -15.71
N LEU A 8 -10.98 -5.81 -15.20
CA LEU A 8 -9.99 -6.87 -15.04
C LEU A 8 -9.38 -7.29 -16.38
N ALA A 9 -10.18 -7.30 -17.46
CA ALA A 9 -9.68 -7.58 -18.80
C ALA A 9 -8.71 -6.49 -19.29
N ASP A 10 -8.96 -5.21 -18.98
CA ASP A 10 -8.08 -4.11 -19.37
C ASP A 10 -6.79 -4.09 -18.53
N PHE A 11 -6.86 -4.39 -17.23
CA PHE A 11 -5.70 -4.51 -16.34
C PHE A 11 -4.70 -5.56 -16.81
N GLN A 12 -5.18 -6.65 -17.42
CA GLN A 12 -4.35 -7.76 -17.89
C GLN A 12 -3.77 -7.56 -19.30
N ARG A 13 -4.11 -6.46 -19.98
CA ARG A 13 -3.50 -6.17 -21.29
C ARG A 13 -1.99 -5.99 -21.16
N PRO A 14 -1.22 -6.31 -22.23
CA PRO A 14 0.23 -6.13 -22.22
C PRO A 14 0.62 -4.71 -21.80
N TRP A 15 1.48 -4.62 -20.79
CA TRP A 15 1.99 -3.33 -20.32
C TRP A 15 2.95 -2.72 -21.34
N ARG A 16 2.82 -1.40 -21.54
CA ARG A 16 3.77 -0.58 -22.27
C ARG A 16 4.26 0.52 -21.32
N HIS A 17 5.55 0.85 -21.42
CA HIS A 17 6.16 1.83 -20.54
C HIS A 17 5.44 3.18 -20.60
N GLY A 18 5.18 3.78 -19.43
CA GLY A 18 4.44 5.04 -19.29
C GLY A 18 2.91 4.91 -19.34
N GLU A 19 2.35 3.77 -19.76
CA GLU A 19 0.91 3.58 -19.80
C GLU A 19 0.36 3.05 -18.47
N HIS A 20 -0.84 3.53 -18.13
CA HIS A 20 -1.66 3.02 -17.05
C HIS A 20 -3.14 3.02 -17.46
N VAL A 21 -3.94 2.23 -16.75
CA VAL A 21 -5.40 2.30 -16.78
C VAL A 21 -5.82 3.32 -15.75
N ASP A 22 -6.46 4.39 -16.20
CA ASP A 22 -7.11 5.37 -15.33
C ASP A 22 -8.46 4.79 -14.87
N ALA A 23 -8.51 4.45 -13.59
CA ALA A 23 -9.71 4.01 -12.88
C ALA A 23 -9.93 4.90 -11.64
N THR A 24 -9.54 6.16 -11.73
CA THR A 24 -9.67 7.12 -10.64
C THR A 24 -11.14 7.38 -10.28
N GLY A 25 -11.41 7.54 -8.99
CA GLY A 25 -12.76 7.80 -8.48
C GLY A 25 -13.77 6.68 -8.70
N LEU A 26 -13.36 5.51 -9.22
CA LEU A 26 -14.27 4.41 -9.53
C LEU A 26 -14.90 3.87 -8.24
N VAL A 27 -16.20 3.58 -8.28
CA VAL A 27 -16.91 2.88 -7.20
C VAL A 27 -17.13 1.44 -7.62
N ILE A 28 -16.65 0.51 -6.80
CA ILE A 28 -16.84 -0.93 -6.99
C ILE A 28 -17.58 -1.47 -5.76
N GLU A 29 -18.79 -2.00 -6.00
CA GLU A 29 -19.63 -2.58 -4.94
C GLU A 29 -19.19 -4.02 -4.62
N GLU A 30 -18.88 -4.82 -5.64
CA GLU A 30 -18.30 -6.15 -5.48
C GLU A 30 -16.81 -6.15 -5.07
N PRO A 31 -16.27 -7.25 -4.52
CA PRO A 31 -14.83 -7.36 -4.25
C PRO A 31 -13.99 -7.21 -5.52
N LEU A 32 -12.96 -6.37 -5.47
CA LEU A 32 -11.94 -6.31 -6.53
C LEU A 32 -10.85 -7.34 -6.23
N VAL A 33 -10.81 -8.41 -7.01
CA VAL A 33 -9.84 -9.50 -6.84
C VAL A 33 -8.86 -9.54 -8.01
N LEU A 34 -7.59 -9.27 -7.72
CA LEU A 34 -6.45 -9.28 -8.64
C LEU A 34 -5.50 -10.46 -8.39
N ASP A 35 -5.84 -11.35 -7.45
CA ASP A 35 -4.96 -12.40 -6.95
C ASP A 35 -4.24 -13.20 -8.05
N GLY A 36 -2.91 -13.27 -7.94
CA GLY A 36 -2.03 -14.00 -8.86
C GLY A 36 -1.92 -13.40 -10.26
N LEU A 37 -2.63 -12.32 -10.56
CA LEU A 37 -2.60 -11.70 -11.88
C LEU A 37 -1.28 -10.96 -12.12
N THR A 38 -0.93 -10.80 -13.39
CA THR A 38 0.04 -9.78 -13.80
C THR A 38 -0.74 -8.64 -14.43
N VAL A 39 -0.64 -7.45 -13.85
CA VAL A 39 -1.38 -6.27 -14.28
C VAL A 39 -0.43 -5.20 -14.81
N ARG A 40 -0.91 -4.43 -15.78
CA ARG A 40 -0.24 -3.21 -16.28
C ARG A 40 -0.31 -2.09 -15.22
N GLY A 41 0.13 -0.88 -15.57
CA GLY A 41 -0.05 0.26 -14.68
C GLY A 41 -1.54 0.50 -14.42
N ILE A 42 -1.93 0.76 -13.17
CA ILE A 42 -3.30 1.09 -12.76
C ILE A 42 -3.27 2.28 -11.81
N ASP A 43 -4.17 3.22 -12.03
CA ASP A 43 -4.44 4.31 -11.11
C ASP A 43 -5.86 4.15 -10.53
N LEU A 44 -5.94 3.79 -9.26
CA LEU A 44 -7.18 3.68 -8.48
C LEU A 44 -7.31 4.84 -7.49
N SER A 45 -6.66 5.97 -7.74
CA SER A 45 -6.71 7.12 -6.83
C SER A 45 -8.16 7.61 -6.66
N GLY A 46 -8.58 7.83 -5.42
CA GLY A 46 -9.94 8.22 -5.07
C GLY A 46 -11.01 7.14 -5.28
N ALA A 47 -10.64 5.90 -5.66
CA ALA A 47 -11.59 4.83 -5.84
C ALA A 47 -12.24 4.41 -4.51
N LYS A 48 -13.48 3.95 -4.56
CA LYS A 48 -14.23 3.39 -3.43
C LYS A 48 -14.46 1.90 -3.67
N LEU A 49 -13.69 1.07 -2.98
CA LEU A 49 -13.73 -0.38 -3.08
C LEU A 49 -14.53 -0.93 -1.90
N LYS A 50 -15.86 -0.94 -2.05
CA LYS A 50 -16.79 -1.30 -0.97
C LYS A 50 -16.82 -2.81 -0.69
N GLY A 51 -16.48 -3.62 -1.70
CA GLY A 51 -16.27 -5.06 -1.52
C GLY A 51 -14.87 -5.43 -1.01
N GLY A 52 -14.01 -4.44 -0.72
CA GLY A 52 -12.60 -4.65 -0.38
C GLY A 52 -11.70 -4.85 -1.60
N LEU A 53 -10.41 -5.07 -1.33
CA LEU A 53 -9.38 -5.33 -2.34
C LEU A 53 -8.54 -6.54 -1.94
N SER A 54 -8.48 -7.53 -2.83
CA SER A 54 -7.49 -8.60 -2.75
C SER A 54 -6.60 -8.55 -3.99
N ALA A 55 -5.30 -8.43 -3.80
CA ALA A 55 -4.29 -8.43 -4.84
C ALA A 55 -3.10 -9.30 -4.42
N ARG A 56 -3.40 -10.43 -3.80
CA ARG A 56 -2.39 -11.36 -3.26
C ARG A 56 -1.56 -11.93 -4.39
N ARG A 57 -0.24 -11.87 -4.25
CA ARG A 57 0.72 -12.37 -5.27
C ARG A 57 0.54 -11.73 -6.65
N THR A 58 -0.09 -10.56 -6.74
CA THR A 58 -0.24 -9.81 -7.98
C THR A 58 1.10 -9.20 -8.39
N ARG A 59 1.40 -9.19 -9.70
CA ARG A 59 2.57 -8.52 -10.26
C ARG A 59 2.16 -7.22 -10.95
N PHE A 60 2.47 -6.09 -10.35
CA PHE A 60 2.25 -4.76 -10.92
C PHE A 60 3.45 -4.36 -11.79
N ARG A 61 3.22 -4.28 -13.11
CA ARG A 61 4.29 -4.00 -14.09
C ARG A 61 4.60 -2.51 -14.23
N GLY A 62 3.67 -1.64 -13.89
CA GLY A 62 3.84 -0.19 -13.96
C GLY A 62 3.30 0.46 -12.70
N LEU A 63 2.75 1.66 -12.89
CA LEU A 63 2.10 2.47 -11.87
C LEU A 63 1.11 1.64 -11.02
N ALA A 64 1.18 1.75 -9.70
CA ALA A 64 0.27 1.09 -8.78
C ALA A 64 -0.16 2.10 -7.71
N TRP A 65 -1.21 2.86 -8.01
CA TRP A 65 -1.67 3.97 -7.17
C TRP A 65 -3.05 3.69 -6.58
N LEU A 66 -3.16 3.94 -5.27
CA LEU A 66 -4.36 3.90 -4.44
C LEU A 66 -4.49 5.20 -3.63
N CYS A 67 -3.98 6.32 -4.16
CA CYS A 67 -3.94 7.57 -3.42
C CYS A 67 -5.36 8.06 -3.11
N ASN A 68 -5.68 8.33 -1.84
CA ASN A 68 -7.01 8.70 -1.35
C ASN A 68 -8.10 7.66 -1.68
N ALA A 69 -7.74 6.41 -1.96
CA ALA A 69 -8.72 5.34 -2.11
C ALA A 69 -9.35 5.00 -0.76
N GLU A 70 -10.61 4.56 -0.80
CA GLU A 70 -11.35 4.05 0.35
C GLU A 70 -11.62 2.56 0.11
N VAL A 71 -11.03 1.69 0.93
CA VAL A 71 -11.24 0.25 0.89
C VAL A 71 -12.02 -0.15 2.13
N GLN A 72 -13.25 -0.62 1.95
CA GLN A 72 -14.03 -1.12 3.09
C GLN A 72 -13.47 -2.48 3.50
N GLY A 73 -13.13 -2.64 4.78
CA GLY A 73 -12.51 -3.85 5.28
C GLY A 73 -11.02 -3.93 4.92
N GLN A 74 -10.62 -5.07 4.35
CA GLN A 74 -9.21 -5.38 4.14
C GLN A 74 -8.72 -5.00 2.73
N CYS A 75 -7.56 -4.34 2.70
CA CYS A 75 -6.71 -4.18 1.54
C CYS A 75 -5.57 -5.22 1.62
N ASP A 76 -5.72 -6.36 0.94
CA ASP A 76 -4.77 -7.48 1.00
C ASP A 76 -3.85 -7.50 -0.22
N LEU A 77 -2.58 -7.14 -0.02
CA LEU A 77 -1.50 -7.12 -1.00
C LEU A 77 -0.42 -8.17 -0.66
N THR A 78 -0.77 -9.21 0.12
CA THR A 78 0.18 -10.24 0.57
C THR A 78 0.92 -10.87 -0.62
N GLY A 79 2.25 -10.84 -0.60
CA GLY A 79 3.11 -11.40 -1.63
C GLY A 79 3.09 -10.66 -2.96
N ALA A 80 2.47 -9.47 -3.04
CA ALA A 80 2.45 -8.69 -4.27
C ALA A 80 3.86 -8.20 -4.66
N HIS A 81 4.10 -8.05 -5.96
CA HIS A 81 5.36 -7.55 -6.50
C HIS A 81 5.11 -6.27 -7.31
N PHE A 82 5.70 -5.17 -6.87
CA PHE A 82 5.66 -3.89 -7.53
C PHE A 82 7.00 -3.62 -8.22
N ARG A 83 6.96 -3.49 -9.55
CA ARG A 83 8.16 -3.17 -10.35
C ARG A 83 8.66 -1.73 -10.11
N THR A 84 7.77 -0.86 -9.65
CA THR A 84 8.08 0.54 -9.37
C THR A 84 7.61 0.85 -7.95
N ASP A 85 7.22 2.09 -7.69
CA ASP A 85 6.57 2.50 -6.46
C ASP A 85 5.19 1.85 -6.30
N PHE A 86 4.81 1.63 -5.05
CA PHE A 86 3.42 1.51 -4.62
C PHE A 86 3.06 2.76 -3.82
N ARG A 87 2.06 3.52 -4.31
CA ARG A 87 1.63 4.78 -3.69
C ARG A 87 0.19 4.66 -3.23
N ALA A 88 -0.03 4.79 -1.94
CA ALA A 88 -1.33 4.70 -1.28
C ALA A 88 -1.47 5.86 -0.28
N ASP A 89 -1.00 7.04 -0.68
CA ASP A 89 -1.05 8.24 0.14
C ASP A 89 -2.52 8.62 0.41
N GLY A 90 -2.90 8.82 1.67
CA GLY A 90 -4.28 9.09 2.06
C GLY A 90 -5.23 7.89 1.99
N LEU A 91 -4.73 6.66 1.80
CA LEU A 91 -5.54 5.45 1.81
C LEU A 91 -6.33 5.33 3.12
N THR A 92 -7.62 4.98 3.02
CA THR A 92 -8.45 4.59 4.17
C THR A 92 -8.83 3.12 4.06
N ALA A 93 -8.56 2.33 5.11
CA ALA A 93 -8.97 0.92 5.19
C ALA A 93 -8.93 0.41 6.64
N ASP A 94 -9.78 -0.56 6.99
CA ASP A 94 -9.73 -1.19 8.32
C ASP A 94 -8.36 -1.87 8.52
N LYS A 95 -7.92 -2.64 7.51
CA LYS A 95 -6.65 -3.36 7.57
C LYS A 95 -5.93 -3.33 6.24
N THR A 96 -4.65 -2.96 6.26
CA THR A 96 -3.75 -3.10 5.10
C THR A 96 -2.71 -4.18 5.37
N VAL A 97 -2.59 -5.14 4.45
CA VAL A 97 -1.63 -6.26 4.55
C VAL A 97 -0.71 -6.24 3.34
N LEU A 98 0.58 -6.07 3.60
CA LEU A 98 1.68 -6.02 2.64
C LEU A 98 2.74 -7.08 2.97
N ASP A 99 2.35 -8.11 3.71
CA ASP A 99 3.24 -9.20 4.10
C ASP A 99 3.86 -9.87 2.87
N ASP A 100 5.13 -10.25 2.96
CA ASP A 100 5.92 -10.91 1.92
C ASP A 100 5.96 -10.14 0.57
N CYS A 101 5.59 -8.86 0.55
CA CYS A 101 5.60 -8.07 -0.69
C CYS A 101 7.02 -7.66 -1.09
N VAL A 102 7.19 -7.37 -2.37
CA VAL A 102 8.43 -6.79 -2.91
C VAL A 102 8.08 -5.48 -3.61
N VAL A 103 8.68 -4.38 -3.17
CA VAL A 103 8.55 -3.06 -3.77
C VAL A 103 9.92 -2.61 -4.27
N GLN A 104 10.11 -2.55 -5.59
CA GLN A 104 11.38 -2.12 -6.18
C GLN A 104 11.61 -0.61 -6.05
N GLY A 105 10.54 0.16 -5.87
CA GLY A 105 10.57 1.59 -5.61
C GLY A 105 10.19 1.94 -4.17
N VAL A 106 9.44 3.02 -4.05
CA VAL A 106 8.92 3.55 -2.77
C VAL A 106 7.64 2.84 -2.36
N LEU A 107 7.52 2.53 -1.06
CA LEU A 107 6.25 2.20 -0.41
C LEU A 107 5.73 3.45 0.30
N SER A 108 4.68 4.08 -0.24
CA SER A 108 4.13 5.31 0.33
C SER A 108 2.73 5.08 0.87
N LEU A 109 2.55 5.34 2.16
CA LEU A 109 1.28 5.34 2.89
C LEU A 109 1.13 6.67 3.65
N ALA A 110 1.69 7.76 3.11
CA ALA A 110 1.68 9.05 3.78
C ALA A 110 0.25 9.55 3.96
N GLY A 111 -0.09 10.05 5.14
CA GLY A 111 -1.43 10.54 5.46
C GLY A 111 -2.53 9.48 5.46
N SER A 112 -2.21 8.17 5.38
CA SER A 112 -3.22 7.10 5.40
C SER A 112 -3.94 7.03 6.74
N ASN A 113 -5.19 6.58 6.75
CA ASN A 113 -5.97 6.32 7.95
C ASN A 113 -6.36 4.83 8.02
N LEU A 114 -5.71 4.07 8.90
CA LEU A 114 -5.84 2.62 8.98
C LEU A 114 -6.16 2.15 10.40
N ASP A 115 -6.95 1.08 10.58
CA ASP A 115 -7.03 0.48 11.91
C ASP A 115 -5.80 -0.38 12.20
N SER A 116 -5.22 -1.05 11.19
CA SER A 116 -3.97 -1.78 11.35
C SER A 116 -3.18 -1.92 10.05
N LEU A 117 -1.87 -2.11 10.19
CA LEU A 117 -0.93 -2.29 9.10
C LEU A 117 -0.01 -3.49 9.37
N SER A 118 0.15 -4.36 8.38
CA SER A 118 1.10 -5.47 8.42
C SER A 118 1.98 -5.41 7.18
N VAL A 119 3.31 -5.45 7.36
CA VAL A 119 4.34 -5.34 6.32
C VAL A 119 5.44 -6.38 6.59
N ARG A 120 5.05 -7.56 7.10
CA ARG A 120 6.00 -8.57 7.59
C ARG A 120 6.79 -9.20 6.46
N ASN A 121 8.08 -9.45 6.67
CA ASN A 121 8.98 -10.07 5.67
C ASN A 121 8.95 -9.37 4.29
N ALA A 122 8.53 -8.11 4.22
CA ALA A 122 8.49 -7.37 2.97
C ALA A 122 9.87 -6.82 2.63
N LEU A 123 10.19 -6.75 1.33
CA LEU A 123 11.40 -6.11 0.82
C LEU A 123 11.04 -4.80 0.11
N ILE A 124 11.52 -3.67 0.64
CA ILE A 124 11.35 -2.34 0.07
C ILE A 124 12.74 -1.82 -0.33
N MET A 125 12.98 -1.72 -1.63
CA MET A 125 14.32 -1.39 -2.16
C MET A 125 14.65 0.11 -2.07
N ALA A 126 13.65 0.99 -2.03
CA ALA A 126 13.83 2.40 -1.72
C ALA A 126 13.43 2.66 -0.27
N HIS A 127 12.54 3.61 -0.01
CA HIS A 127 12.09 3.93 1.35
C HIS A 127 10.61 3.59 1.54
N MET A 128 10.24 3.48 2.81
CA MET A 128 8.85 3.46 3.25
C MET A 128 8.52 4.78 3.94
N THR A 129 7.35 5.36 3.64
CA THR A 129 6.83 6.52 4.38
C THR A 129 5.44 6.26 4.95
N LEU A 130 5.30 6.65 6.21
CA LEU A 130 4.11 6.76 7.05
C LEU A 130 3.99 8.19 7.59
N GLU A 131 4.60 9.16 6.92
CA GLU A 131 4.50 10.58 7.32
C GLU A 131 3.03 10.99 7.40
N ASP A 132 2.65 11.64 8.49
CA ASP A 132 1.28 12.07 8.81
C ASP A 132 0.21 10.95 8.80
N ALA A 133 0.59 9.68 8.72
CA ALA A 133 -0.36 8.56 8.76
C ALA A 133 -0.98 8.40 10.15
N HIS A 134 -2.25 8.02 10.21
CA HIS A 134 -2.92 7.57 11.41
C HIS A 134 -3.15 6.06 11.35
N ILE A 135 -2.54 5.31 12.26
CA ILE A 135 -2.74 3.87 12.40
C ILE A 135 -3.15 3.59 13.83
N ALA A 136 -4.41 3.24 14.07
CA ALA A 136 -4.96 3.15 15.42
C ALA A 136 -4.40 1.95 16.20
N GLY A 137 -4.32 0.80 15.54
CA GLY A 137 -3.85 -0.46 16.06
C GLY A 137 -2.39 -0.74 15.72
N ILE A 138 -2.04 -2.02 15.67
CA ILE A 138 -0.66 -2.47 15.50
C ILE A 138 -0.18 -2.16 14.07
N SER A 139 1.05 -1.66 13.99
CA SER A 139 1.87 -1.63 12.79
C SER A 139 2.94 -2.73 12.92
N ASP A 140 2.76 -3.85 12.24
CA ASP A 140 3.68 -4.99 12.31
C ASP A 140 4.63 -5.00 11.10
N MET A 141 5.93 -4.79 11.35
CA MET A 141 6.98 -4.81 10.33
C MET A 141 7.99 -5.92 10.59
N THR A 142 7.61 -6.94 11.36
CA THR A 142 8.48 -8.06 11.72
C THR A 142 9.15 -8.67 10.48
N GLY A 143 10.49 -8.75 10.50
CA GLY A 143 11.29 -9.31 9.41
C GLY A 143 11.34 -8.48 8.12
N ALA A 144 10.78 -7.27 8.09
CA ALA A 144 10.82 -6.42 6.90
C ALA A 144 12.23 -5.86 6.64
N GLU A 145 12.60 -5.73 5.37
CA GLU A 145 13.86 -5.17 4.91
C GLU A 145 13.62 -3.90 4.11
N LEU A 146 14.12 -2.76 4.61
CA LEU A 146 14.04 -1.47 3.96
C LEU A 146 15.46 -1.04 3.59
N LEU A 147 15.81 -1.13 2.30
CA LEU A 147 17.18 -0.83 1.83
C LEU A 147 17.48 0.68 1.81
N GLY A 148 16.45 1.51 1.69
CA GLY A 148 16.51 2.95 1.86
C GLY A 148 16.04 3.35 3.26
N GLY A 149 15.17 4.37 3.34
CA GLY A 149 14.77 4.99 4.60
C GLY A 149 13.41 4.54 5.13
N PHE A 150 13.13 4.94 6.38
CA PHE A 150 11.83 4.85 7.01
C PHE A 150 11.45 6.23 7.56
N TRP A 151 10.34 6.79 7.11
CA TRP A 151 9.89 8.12 7.53
C TRP A 151 8.48 8.03 8.11
N ALA A 152 8.32 8.51 9.34
CA ALA A 152 7.06 8.51 10.07
C ALA A 152 6.83 9.84 10.81
N ALA A 153 7.45 10.93 10.35
CA ALA A 153 7.27 12.24 10.94
C ALA A 153 5.79 12.65 10.89
N GLY A 154 5.27 13.23 11.98
CA GLY A 154 3.85 13.60 12.10
C GLY A 154 2.86 12.44 12.26
N GLY A 155 3.29 11.19 12.02
CA GLY A 155 2.43 10.02 12.09
C GLY A 155 1.95 9.71 13.51
N LYS A 156 0.68 9.31 13.63
CA LYS A 156 0.05 8.80 14.85
C LYS A 156 -0.12 7.30 14.74
N LEU A 157 0.94 6.58 15.09
CA LEU A 157 1.00 5.13 14.98
C LEU A 157 0.73 4.50 16.35
N GLY A 158 -0.08 3.45 16.37
CA GLY A 158 -0.22 2.57 17.52
C GLY A 158 1.06 1.77 17.77
N PRO A 159 0.98 0.62 18.47
CA PRO A 159 2.16 -0.21 18.73
C PRO A 159 2.89 -0.58 17.43
N LEU A 160 4.21 -0.47 17.45
CA LEU A 160 5.07 -0.77 16.31
C LEU A 160 5.92 -2.00 16.63
N GLU A 161 5.70 -3.09 15.91
CA GLU A 161 6.46 -4.34 16.05
C GLU A 161 7.57 -4.39 15.00
N LEU A 162 8.82 -4.41 15.46
CA LEU A 162 10.03 -4.29 14.61
C LEU A 162 10.98 -5.50 14.74
N HIS A 163 10.49 -6.64 15.23
CA HIS A 163 11.37 -7.79 15.46
C HIS A 163 12.01 -8.26 14.14
N GLY A 164 13.35 -8.26 14.07
CA GLY A 164 14.07 -8.63 12.85
C GLY A 164 13.91 -7.68 11.67
N THR A 165 13.34 -6.49 11.87
CA THR A 165 13.27 -5.46 10.84
C THR A 165 14.65 -4.85 10.59
N GLU A 166 15.05 -4.74 9.33
CA GLU A 166 16.29 -4.10 8.91
C GLU A 166 16.01 -2.82 8.13
N ILE A 167 16.66 -1.71 8.51
CA ILE A 167 16.57 -0.42 7.81
C ILE A 167 17.99 0.05 7.53
N SER A 168 18.39 0.04 6.26
CA SER A 168 19.76 0.37 5.84
C SER A 168 20.01 1.88 5.68
N GLY A 169 18.96 2.67 5.46
CA GLY A 169 19.05 4.11 5.23
C GLY A 169 18.59 4.96 6.41
N ARG A 170 18.18 6.21 6.12
CA ARG A 170 17.81 7.19 7.16
C ARG A 170 16.45 6.88 7.77
N VAL A 171 16.40 6.93 9.09
CA VAL A 171 15.17 6.86 9.87
C VAL A 171 14.76 8.27 10.32
N ARG A 172 13.50 8.65 10.08
CA ARG A 172 12.88 9.87 10.61
C ARG A 172 11.63 9.48 11.39
N LEU A 173 11.69 9.61 12.71
CA LEU A 173 10.55 9.33 13.60
C LEU A 173 9.90 10.65 14.04
N THR A 174 8.71 10.55 14.61
CA THR A 174 8.03 11.66 15.27
C THR A 174 8.90 12.31 16.35
N ASP A 175 8.89 13.65 16.39
CA ASP A 175 9.27 14.35 17.61
C ASP A 175 8.28 13.95 18.70
N ARG A 176 8.78 13.39 19.81
CA ARG A 176 7.95 13.08 20.98
C ARG A 176 7.16 14.35 21.34
N GLN A 177 5.83 14.28 21.33
CA GLN A 177 5.05 15.19 22.15
C GLN A 177 5.51 14.96 23.59
N THR A 178 6.26 15.93 24.12
CA THR A 178 6.54 16.01 25.54
C THR A 178 5.22 15.94 26.28
N ALA A 179 5.02 14.88 27.07
CA ALA A 179 3.94 14.82 28.02
C ALA A 179 4.02 16.08 28.89
N SER A 180 3.02 16.95 28.78
CA SER A 180 2.82 18.05 29.72
C SER A 180 2.45 17.43 31.07
N ALA A 181 3.25 17.77 32.09
CA ALA A 181 3.08 17.41 33.48
C ALA A 181 1.77 17.92 34.09
#